data_AF-A0A6L7PZY2-F1
#
_entry.id   AF-A0A6L7PZY2-F1
#
_cell.length_a   1.000
_cell.length_b   1.000
_cell.length_c   1.000
_cell.angle_alpha   90.00
_cell.angle_beta   90.00
_cell.angle_gamma   90.00
#
_symmetry.space_group_name_H-M   'P 1'
#
loop_
_entity.id
_entity.type
_entity.pdbx_description
1 polymer ?
#
loop_
_entity_poly.entity_id
_entity_poly.type
_entity_poly.pdbx_seq_one_letter_code
_entity_poly.pdbx_strand_id
1 'polypeptide(L)'
;MAIAPPPLLSGLSERLLRRPPSLRELAVLVGYAEDYAWFTALARRLFPEEAEAALAAPNVGARVGNFARLFQERHFPLYSPYLEFCLEDGEDPPWSWLRRGIPFQLMGFGYDGLHEMWDGYREGLSALALLAKSPDDCFDEPDGLRTAWLESAARHIPQGTLERIPRGGIPLDVLTTAVGDTDYQGAAQAAAWVRAETGNFFLDHCYEDGDYDGFSDPWEEAVIAEATEAWRAADRLMDSVLRLADWLEGDLPARFAELLDHILPRLPEPTTPQEENHDDQCNGHHPLVPAGTR
;
A
#
# COMPACT_ATOMS: atom_id res chain seq x y z
N MET A 1 5.65 -50.17 -36.75
CA MET A 1 5.06 -49.03 -37.50
C MET A 1 4.90 -47.90 -36.50
N ALA A 2 5.78 -46.90 -36.52
CA ALA A 2 5.70 -45.78 -35.58
C ALA A 2 4.56 -44.88 -36.04
N ILE A 3 3.52 -44.75 -35.21
CA ILE A 3 2.42 -43.81 -35.45
C ILE A 3 3.04 -42.41 -35.30
N ALA A 4 3.06 -41.65 -36.39
CA ALA A 4 3.53 -40.28 -36.35
C ALA A 4 2.67 -39.52 -35.33
N PRO A 5 3.27 -38.87 -34.31
CA PRO A 5 2.50 -38.11 -33.35
C PRO A 5 1.73 -37.03 -34.11
N PRO A 6 0.46 -36.76 -33.76
CA PRO A 6 -0.30 -35.69 -34.37
C PRO A 6 0.50 -34.37 -34.32
N PRO A 7 0.31 -33.44 -35.26
CA PRO A 7 1.20 -32.29 -35.47
C PRO A 7 1.45 -31.43 -34.22
N LEU A 8 0.50 -31.41 -33.28
CA LEU A 8 0.64 -30.79 -31.96
C LEU A 8 1.68 -31.51 -31.07
N LEU A 9 1.67 -32.84 -31.04
CA LEU A 9 2.62 -33.66 -30.28
C LEU A 9 4.02 -33.67 -30.91
N SER A 10 4.13 -33.60 -32.24
CA SER A 10 5.42 -33.47 -32.92
C SER A 10 6.05 -32.10 -32.64
N GLY A 11 5.26 -31.02 -32.72
CA GLY A 11 5.72 -29.67 -32.39
C GLY A 11 6.06 -29.47 -30.91
N LEU A 12 5.30 -30.12 -30.01
CA LEU A 12 5.62 -30.17 -28.58
C LEU A 12 6.96 -30.91 -28.36
N SER A 13 7.15 -32.06 -29.00
CA SER A 13 8.38 -32.86 -28.87
C SER A 13 9.62 -32.09 -29.33
N GLU A 14 9.54 -31.34 -30.44
CA GLU A 14 10.66 -30.54 -30.94
C GLU A 14 11.02 -29.39 -29.99
N ARG A 15 10.02 -28.75 -29.38
CA ARG A 15 10.23 -27.67 -28.41
C ARG A 15 10.81 -28.19 -27.09
N LEU A 16 10.31 -29.33 -26.61
CA LEU A 16 10.80 -29.99 -25.41
C LEU A 16 12.25 -30.48 -25.56
N LEU A 17 12.69 -30.86 -26.76
CA LEU A 17 14.05 -31.33 -26.99
C LEU A 17 15.09 -30.20 -27.13
N ARG A 18 14.68 -29.00 -27.59
CA ARG A 18 15.61 -27.87 -27.77
C ARG A 18 15.92 -27.13 -26.47
N ARG A 19 14.98 -27.11 -25.52
CA ARG A 19 15.14 -26.57 -24.17
C ARG A 19 14.12 -27.29 -23.27
N PRO A 20 14.47 -28.43 -22.67
CA PRO A 20 13.53 -29.16 -21.85
C PRO A 20 13.17 -28.31 -20.64
N PRO A 21 11.90 -27.91 -20.45
CA PRO A 21 11.46 -27.39 -19.17
C PRO A 21 11.68 -28.47 -18.11
N SER A 22 11.90 -28.04 -16.88
CA SER A 22 11.98 -28.99 -15.76
C SER A 22 10.67 -29.78 -15.63
N LEU A 23 10.73 -31.02 -15.12
CA LEU A 23 9.52 -31.81 -14.85
C LEU A 23 8.55 -31.07 -13.89
N ARG A 24 9.09 -30.25 -12.99
CA ARG A 24 8.32 -29.36 -12.10
C ARG A 24 7.55 -28.32 -12.90
N GLU A 25 8.19 -27.65 -13.86
CA GLU A 25 7.53 -26.68 -14.75
C GLU A 25 6.47 -27.34 -15.64
N LEU A 26 6.71 -28.56 -16.12
CA LEU A 26 5.70 -29.30 -16.88
C LEU A 26 4.48 -29.67 -16.03
N ALA A 27 4.69 -30.09 -14.78
CA ALA A 27 3.59 -30.37 -13.86
C ALA A 27 2.75 -29.11 -13.57
N VAL A 28 3.41 -27.96 -13.36
CA VAL A 28 2.75 -26.67 -13.18
C VAL A 28 1.99 -26.24 -14.44
N LEU A 29 2.61 -26.31 -15.62
CA LEU A 29 1.97 -25.88 -16.87
C LEU A 29 0.80 -26.77 -17.27
N VAL A 30 0.84 -28.06 -16.95
CA VAL A 30 -0.27 -28.99 -17.21
C VAL A 30 -1.37 -28.85 -16.15
N GLY A 31 -1.00 -28.66 -14.88
CA GLY A 31 -1.95 -28.45 -13.77
C GLY A 31 -2.70 -27.12 -13.85
N TYR A 32 -2.07 -26.08 -14.41
CA TYR A 32 -2.58 -24.71 -14.47
C TYR A 32 -2.59 -24.17 -15.90
N ALA A 33 -2.85 -25.04 -16.88
CA ALA A 33 -2.80 -24.69 -18.31
C ALA A 33 -3.76 -23.55 -18.67
N GLU A 34 -4.95 -23.53 -18.06
CA GLU A 34 -5.95 -22.49 -18.28
C GLU A 34 -5.50 -21.14 -17.73
N ASP A 35 -4.96 -21.11 -16.50
CA ASP A 35 -4.46 -19.88 -15.87
C ASP A 35 -3.28 -19.31 -16.65
N TYR A 36 -2.38 -20.18 -17.12
CA TYR A 36 -1.27 -19.75 -17.96
C TYR A 36 -1.73 -19.21 -19.32
N ALA A 37 -2.73 -19.84 -19.94
CA ALA A 37 -3.31 -19.33 -21.19
C ALA A 37 -3.99 -17.98 -20.99
N TRP A 38 -4.73 -17.82 -19.90
CA TRP A 38 -5.34 -16.55 -19.49
C TRP A 38 -4.27 -15.47 -19.25
N PHE A 39 -3.22 -15.76 -18.49
CA PHE A 39 -2.12 -14.83 -18.22
C PHE A 39 -1.39 -14.41 -19.51
N THR A 40 -1.15 -15.37 -20.41
CA THR A 40 -0.55 -15.08 -21.72
C THR A 40 -1.43 -14.14 -22.55
N ALA A 41 -2.76 -14.34 -22.52
CA ALA A 41 -3.70 -13.47 -23.21
C ALA A 41 -3.75 -12.07 -22.57
N LEU A 42 -3.72 -11.98 -21.24
CA LEU A 42 -3.61 -10.73 -20.50
C LEU A 42 -2.34 -9.95 -20.89
N ALA A 43 -1.18 -10.60 -20.84
CA ALA A 43 0.10 -9.98 -21.18
C ALA A 43 0.10 -9.42 -22.61
N ARG A 44 -0.39 -10.20 -23.59
CA ARG A 44 -0.50 -9.76 -24.99
C ARG A 44 -1.48 -8.62 -25.20
N ARG A 45 -2.57 -8.59 -24.42
CA ARG A 45 -3.55 -7.50 -24.48
C ARG A 45 -2.97 -6.19 -23.96
N LEU A 46 -2.28 -6.23 -22.82
CA LEU A 46 -1.72 -5.03 -22.19
C LEU A 46 -0.41 -4.56 -22.84
N PHE A 47 0.41 -5.49 -23.35
CA PHE A 47 1.75 -5.23 -23.87
C PHE A 47 1.98 -5.95 -25.21
N PRO A 48 1.26 -5.58 -26.29
CA PRO A 48 1.29 -6.34 -27.54
C PRO A 48 2.68 -6.44 -28.19
N GLU A 49 3.56 -5.46 -27.95
CA GLU A 49 4.91 -5.43 -28.52
C GLU A 49 5.93 -6.15 -27.63
N GLU A 50 5.80 -6.07 -26.31
CA GLU A 50 6.77 -6.59 -25.34
C GLU A 50 6.40 -7.96 -24.75
N ALA A 51 5.14 -8.39 -24.88
CA ALA A 51 4.62 -9.59 -24.22
C ALA A 51 5.45 -10.84 -24.53
N GLU A 52 5.82 -11.05 -25.79
CA GLU A 52 6.60 -12.24 -26.18
C GLU A 52 7.98 -12.26 -25.53
N ALA A 53 8.62 -11.09 -25.35
CA ALA A 53 9.89 -11.00 -24.65
C ALA A 53 9.74 -11.28 -23.15
N ALA A 54 8.69 -10.75 -22.51
CA ALA A 54 8.38 -11.01 -21.11
C ALA A 54 8.07 -12.50 -20.86
N LEU A 55 7.28 -13.11 -21.74
CA LEU A 55 6.85 -14.51 -21.67
C LEU A 55 7.94 -15.52 -22.06
N ALA A 56 8.99 -15.10 -22.79
CA ALA A 56 10.11 -15.96 -23.17
C ALA A 56 11.07 -16.28 -22.01
N ALA A 57 10.88 -15.68 -20.84
CA ALA A 57 11.71 -15.91 -19.66
C ALA A 57 11.69 -17.39 -19.22
N PRO A 58 12.82 -17.91 -18.69
CA PRO A 58 13.03 -19.36 -18.56
C PRO A 58 12.11 -20.03 -17.56
N ASN A 59 11.81 -19.37 -16.43
CA ASN A 59 10.95 -19.91 -15.37
C ASN A 59 9.73 -19.01 -15.12
N VAL A 60 8.76 -19.55 -14.36
CA VAL A 60 7.49 -18.91 -14.02
C VAL A 60 7.68 -17.54 -13.36
N GLY A 61 8.53 -17.46 -12.34
CA GLY A 61 8.77 -16.21 -11.63
C GLY A 61 9.37 -15.13 -12.49
N ALA A 62 10.32 -15.48 -13.35
CA ALA A 62 10.92 -14.52 -14.27
C ALA A 62 9.90 -13.98 -15.27
N ARG A 63 8.91 -14.77 -15.71
CA ARG A 63 7.84 -14.29 -16.60
C ARG A 63 6.92 -13.32 -15.89
N VAL A 64 6.47 -13.66 -14.67
CA VAL A 64 5.60 -12.79 -13.87
C VAL A 64 6.31 -11.53 -13.44
N GLY A 65 7.55 -11.62 -12.98
CA GLY A 65 8.37 -10.45 -12.62
C GLY A 65 8.60 -9.50 -13.80
N ASN A 66 8.82 -10.04 -15.01
CA ASN A 66 8.91 -9.21 -16.22
C ASN A 66 7.58 -8.52 -16.55
N PHE A 67 6.46 -9.22 -16.42
CA PHE A 67 5.13 -8.63 -16.59
C PHE A 67 4.87 -7.52 -15.55
N ALA A 68 5.14 -7.78 -14.28
CA ALA A 68 4.96 -6.81 -13.19
C ALA A 68 5.80 -5.55 -13.41
N ARG A 69 7.07 -5.71 -13.83
CA ARG A 69 7.94 -4.57 -14.19
C ARG A 69 7.36 -3.75 -15.35
N LEU A 70 6.95 -4.40 -16.43
CA LEU A 70 6.32 -3.70 -17.58
C LEU A 70 5.03 -2.97 -17.17
N PHE A 71 4.25 -3.58 -16.28
CA PHE A 71 3.02 -3.00 -15.76
C PHE A 71 3.31 -1.77 -14.90
N GLN A 72 4.24 -1.87 -13.95
CA GLN A 72 4.67 -0.75 -13.11
C GLN A 72 5.23 0.42 -13.92
N GLU A 73 5.98 0.15 -14.99
CA GLU A 73 6.53 1.19 -15.88
C GLU A 73 5.45 2.05 -16.54
N ARG A 74 4.22 1.55 -16.70
CA ARG A 74 3.12 2.27 -17.38
C ARG A 74 1.98 2.69 -16.44
N HIS A 75 1.79 1.95 -15.36
CA HIS A 75 0.61 2.02 -14.50
C HIS A 75 1.02 2.28 -13.05
N PHE A 76 1.01 1.23 -12.22
CA PHE A 76 1.29 1.26 -10.79
C PHE A 76 1.97 -0.05 -10.37
N PRO A 77 2.70 -0.10 -9.25
CA PRO A 77 3.33 -1.33 -8.79
C PRO A 77 2.30 -2.36 -8.35
N LEU A 78 2.59 -3.61 -8.66
CA LEU A 78 1.87 -4.77 -8.16
C LEU A 78 2.51 -5.22 -6.84
N TYR A 79 1.72 -5.75 -5.91
CA TYR A 79 2.19 -6.14 -4.57
C TYR A 79 3.35 -7.16 -4.61
N SER A 80 4.56 -6.73 -4.18
CA SER A 80 5.81 -7.49 -4.33
C SER A 80 5.94 -8.74 -3.43
N PRO A 81 5.61 -8.69 -2.13
CA PRO A 81 5.69 -9.87 -1.25
C PRO A 81 4.90 -11.05 -1.79
N TYR A 82 3.80 -10.79 -2.48
CA TYR A 82 3.02 -11.82 -3.14
C TYR A 82 3.75 -12.42 -4.36
N LEU A 83 4.37 -11.56 -5.17
CA LEU A 83 5.22 -11.99 -6.28
C LEU A 83 6.46 -12.76 -5.83
N GLU A 84 6.96 -12.52 -4.61
CA GLU A 84 8.11 -13.20 -4.01
C GLU A 84 7.71 -14.54 -3.36
N PHE A 85 6.66 -14.56 -2.54
CA PHE A 85 6.18 -15.74 -1.82
C PHE A 85 5.76 -16.87 -2.78
N CYS A 86 5.16 -16.52 -3.92
CA CYS A 86 4.82 -17.46 -4.99
C CYS A 86 6.03 -18.18 -5.61
N LEU A 87 7.23 -17.60 -5.50
CA LEU A 87 8.45 -18.14 -6.09
C LEU A 87 9.17 -19.09 -5.14
N GLU A 88 8.94 -18.91 -3.83
CA GLU A 88 9.62 -19.66 -2.77
C GLU A 88 8.85 -20.93 -2.40
N ASP A 89 7.54 -20.85 -2.13
CA ASP A 89 6.80 -21.97 -1.52
C ASP A 89 6.12 -22.95 -2.50
N GLY A 90 5.97 -22.60 -3.79
CA GLY A 90 5.75 -23.58 -4.85
C GLY A 90 4.46 -24.44 -4.79
N GLU A 91 3.47 -24.09 -3.96
CA GLU A 91 2.17 -24.78 -3.91
C GLU A 91 1.25 -24.35 -5.06
N ASP A 92 1.19 -23.05 -5.39
CA ASP A 92 0.42 -22.52 -6.52
C ASP A 92 1.29 -21.60 -7.41
N PRO A 93 1.10 -21.62 -8.74
CA PRO A 93 1.85 -20.73 -9.59
C PRO A 93 1.26 -19.31 -9.58
N PRO A 94 2.09 -18.25 -9.63
CA PRO A 94 1.64 -16.86 -9.45
C PRO A 94 0.55 -16.38 -10.44
N TRP A 95 0.33 -17.04 -11.59
CA TRP A 95 -0.74 -16.69 -12.51
C TRP A 95 -2.15 -17.10 -12.07
N SER A 96 -2.31 -18.14 -11.24
CA SER A 96 -3.64 -18.49 -10.72
C SER A 96 -4.21 -17.37 -9.83
N TRP A 97 -3.31 -16.61 -9.22
CA TRP A 97 -3.66 -15.49 -8.37
C TRP A 97 -3.84 -14.18 -9.12
N LEU A 98 -3.03 -13.91 -10.15
CA LEU A 98 -3.34 -12.82 -11.08
C LEU A 98 -4.74 -13.00 -11.69
N ARG A 99 -5.20 -14.25 -11.87
CA ARG A 99 -6.55 -14.53 -12.36
C ARG A 99 -7.66 -14.13 -11.37
N ARG A 100 -7.37 -14.05 -10.07
CA ARG A 100 -8.34 -13.60 -9.05
C ARG A 100 -8.65 -12.12 -9.19
N GLY A 101 -7.62 -11.31 -9.48
CA GLY A 101 -7.75 -9.89 -9.73
C GLY A 101 -6.40 -9.18 -9.74
N ILE A 102 -6.42 -7.85 -9.74
CA ILE A 102 -5.22 -7.01 -9.73
C ILE A 102 -4.65 -6.99 -8.30
N PRO A 103 -3.39 -7.41 -8.09
CA PRO A 103 -2.75 -7.37 -6.78
C PRO A 103 -2.21 -5.96 -6.50
N PHE A 104 -3.05 -5.06 -6.00
CA PHE A 104 -2.64 -3.67 -5.72
C PHE A 104 -1.59 -3.61 -4.62
N GLN A 105 -0.52 -2.81 -4.80
CA GLN A 105 0.40 -2.47 -3.72
C GLN A 105 -0.25 -1.43 -2.80
N LEU A 106 -0.92 -1.90 -1.75
CA LEU A 106 -1.45 -1.04 -0.71
C LEU A 106 -0.32 -0.47 0.17
N MET A 107 -0.53 0.75 0.65
CA MET A 107 0.40 1.54 1.45
C MET A 107 -0.25 2.10 2.73
N GLY A 108 -1.52 1.80 3.03
CA GLY A 108 -2.11 2.11 4.32
C GLY A 108 -1.51 1.29 5.45
N PHE A 109 -1.76 1.71 6.68
CA PHE A 109 -1.26 1.02 7.86
C PHE A 109 -2.30 0.07 8.44
N GLY A 110 -1.89 -1.18 8.67
CA GLY A 110 -2.57 -2.09 9.58
C GLY A 110 -2.26 -1.78 11.04
N TYR A 111 -2.86 -2.54 11.95
CA TYR A 111 -2.64 -2.42 13.38
C TYR A 111 -1.16 -2.61 13.73
N ASP A 112 -0.55 -3.68 13.24
CA ASP A 112 0.86 -3.98 13.51
C ASP A 112 1.78 -2.92 12.89
N GLY A 113 1.46 -2.46 11.67
CA GLY A 113 2.20 -1.40 10.99
C GLY A 113 2.20 -0.08 11.75
N LEU A 114 1.07 0.33 12.33
CA LEU A 114 0.99 1.50 13.21
C LEU A 114 1.76 1.26 14.53
N HIS A 115 1.60 0.08 15.13
CA HIS A 115 2.25 -0.27 16.38
C HIS A 115 3.78 -0.24 16.27
N GLU A 116 4.32 -0.71 15.15
CA GLU A 116 5.75 -0.78 14.88
C GLU A 116 6.31 0.50 14.24
N MET A 117 5.49 1.55 14.05
CA MET A 117 5.90 2.74 13.29
C MET A 117 7.18 3.41 13.81
N TRP A 118 7.49 3.36 15.11
CA TRP A 118 8.74 3.93 15.61
C TRP A 118 9.95 2.99 15.53
N ASP A 119 9.74 1.68 15.60
CA ASP A 119 10.83 0.71 15.62
C ASP A 119 11.17 0.16 14.21
N GLY A 120 10.24 0.26 13.25
CA GLY A 120 10.37 -0.25 11.89
C GLY A 120 10.46 0.81 10.78
N TYR A 121 10.17 2.09 11.07
CA TYR A 121 10.14 3.15 10.05
C TYR A 121 11.18 4.24 10.30
N ARG A 122 11.24 5.15 9.33
CA ARG A 122 12.12 6.31 9.34
C ARG A 122 11.71 7.32 10.42
N GLU A 123 12.68 7.79 11.20
CA GLU A 123 12.44 8.68 12.35
C GLU A 123 11.67 9.97 11.98
N GLY A 124 11.93 10.55 10.80
CA GLY A 124 11.23 11.75 10.34
C GLY A 124 9.75 11.48 10.07
N LEU A 125 9.42 10.33 9.49
CA LEU A 125 8.03 9.93 9.25
C LEU A 125 7.30 9.66 10.57
N SER A 126 7.93 8.90 11.47
CA SER A 126 7.36 8.60 12.79
C SER A 126 7.12 9.89 13.59
N ALA A 127 8.03 10.87 13.48
CA ALA A 127 7.84 12.18 14.10
C ALA A 127 6.64 12.96 13.54
N LEU A 128 6.37 12.89 12.23
CA LEU A 128 5.16 13.49 11.64
C LEU A 128 3.88 12.82 12.16
N ALA A 129 3.89 11.49 12.32
CA ALA A 129 2.75 10.75 12.85
C ALA A 129 2.35 11.17 14.28
N LEU A 130 3.32 11.62 15.11
CA LEU A 130 3.04 12.15 16.45
C LEU A 130 2.13 13.39 16.46
N LEU A 131 2.08 14.13 15.34
CA LEU A 131 1.23 15.31 15.23
C LEU A 131 -0.25 14.92 15.06
N ALA A 132 -0.54 13.75 14.50
CA ALA A 132 -1.89 13.32 14.24
C ALA A 132 -2.63 13.01 15.55
N LYS A 133 -3.90 13.42 15.62
CA LYS A 133 -4.83 12.86 16.60
C LYS A 133 -5.11 11.40 16.25
N SER A 134 -4.93 10.50 17.20
CA SER A 134 -5.31 9.08 17.02
C SER A 134 -6.80 9.00 16.67
N PRO A 135 -7.24 8.12 15.76
CA PRO A 135 -8.66 7.82 15.65
C PRO A 135 -9.14 7.29 17.01
N ASP A 136 -10.20 7.89 17.55
CA ASP A 136 -10.74 7.54 18.86
C ASP A 136 -11.32 6.10 18.87
N ASP A 137 -11.58 5.52 17.68
CA ASP A 137 -12.27 4.24 17.49
C ASP A 137 -11.35 3.05 17.17
N CYS A 138 -10.05 3.27 16.95
CA CYS A 138 -9.15 2.21 16.46
C CYS A 138 -8.52 1.34 17.56
N PHE A 139 -8.61 1.75 18.84
CA PHE A 139 -7.91 1.06 19.93
C PHE A 139 -8.74 1.05 21.22
N ASP A 140 -8.78 -0.10 21.90
CA ASP A 140 -9.45 -0.27 23.20
C ASP A 140 -8.88 0.67 24.30
N GLU A 141 -7.66 1.18 24.10
CA GLU A 141 -7.02 2.20 24.92
C GLU A 141 -6.66 3.43 24.07
N PRO A 142 -7.41 4.55 24.17
CA PRO A 142 -7.22 5.74 23.32
C PRO A 142 -5.81 6.35 23.35
N ASP A 143 -5.06 6.11 24.42
CA ASP A 143 -3.74 6.73 24.66
C ASP A 143 -2.56 5.72 24.57
N GLY A 144 -2.81 4.41 24.42
CA GLY A 144 -1.77 3.37 24.54
C GLY A 144 -0.69 3.46 23.45
N LEU A 145 -1.12 3.46 22.18
CA LEU A 145 -0.22 3.52 21.02
C LEU A 145 0.59 4.83 20.98
N ARG A 146 -0.08 5.95 21.24
CA ARG A 146 0.56 7.28 21.26
C ARG A 146 1.60 7.38 22.37
N THR A 147 1.36 6.79 23.54
CA THR A 147 2.32 6.77 24.65
C THR A 147 3.59 6.05 24.24
N ALA A 148 3.47 4.87 23.62
CA ALA A 148 4.61 4.10 23.13
C ALA A 148 5.43 4.87 22.06
N TRP A 149 4.75 5.60 21.17
CA TRP A 149 5.42 6.47 20.19
C TRP A 149 6.16 7.63 20.85
N LEU A 150 5.55 8.32 21.82
CA LEU A 150 6.19 9.42 22.54
C LEU A 150 7.42 8.97 23.35
N GLU A 151 7.32 7.82 24.03
CA GLU A 151 8.45 7.22 24.75
C GLU A 151 9.60 6.87 23.81
N SER A 152 9.29 6.34 22.63
CA SER A 152 10.29 6.01 21.63
C SER A 152 10.90 7.27 21.00
N ALA A 153 10.08 8.29 20.75
CA ALA A 153 10.52 9.59 20.25
C ALA A 153 11.45 10.33 21.21
N ALA A 154 11.27 10.16 22.52
CA ALA A 154 12.12 10.77 23.54
C ALA A 154 13.60 10.33 23.47
N ARG A 155 13.91 9.24 22.74
CA ARG A 155 15.29 8.84 22.44
C ARG A 155 16.01 9.81 21.49
N HIS A 156 15.27 10.55 20.66
CA HIS A 156 15.81 11.41 19.60
C HIS A 156 15.36 12.86 19.72
N ILE A 157 14.15 13.13 20.20
CA ILE A 157 13.57 14.46 20.33
C ILE A 157 13.53 14.83 21.82
N PRO A 158 14.00 16.03 22.22
CA PRO A 158 13.97 16.45 23.61
C PRO A 158 12.56 16.39 24.21
N GLN A 159 12.44 15.87 25.43
CA GLN A 159 11.18 15.73 26.15
C GLN A 159 10.37 17.04 26.18
N GLY A 160 11.03 18.17 26.46
CA GLY A 160 10.38 19.48 26.48
C GLY A 160 9.84 19.94 25.12
N THR A 161 10.31 19.37 24.01
CA THR A 161 9.74 19.59 22.67
C THR A 161 8.50 18.72 22.47
N LEU A 162 8.56 17.44 22.86
CA LEU A 162 7.43 16.50 22.76
C LEU A 162 6.23 16.93 23.61
N GLU A 163 6.47 17.47 24.80
CA GLU A 163 5.44 17.98 25.71
C GLU A 163 4.65 19.17 25.16
N ARG A 164 5.13 19.80 24.08
CA ARG A 164 4.43 20.89 23.39
C ARG A 164 3.33 20.40 22.46
N ILE A 165 3.36 19.12 22.07
CA ILE A 165 2.31 18.56 21.21
C ILE A 165 1.03 18.47 22.04
N PRO A 166 -0.12 18.96 21.54
CA PRO A 166 -1.38 18.85 22.27
C PRO A 166 -1.67 17.42 22.72
N ARG A 167 -2.24 17.29 23.92
CA ARG A 167 -2.67 15.99 24.44
C ARG A 167 -3.68 15.37 23.46
N GLY A 168 -3.45 14.10 23.11
CA GLY A 168 -4.25 13.39 22.11
C GLY A 168 -3.84 13.65 20.66
N GLY A 169 -2.98 14.63 20.36
CA GLY A 169 -2.59 15.02 19.01
C GLY A 169 -3.44 16.16 18.43
N ILE A 170 -3.19 16.52 17.17
CA ILE A 170 -3.85 17.62 16.46
C ILE A 170 -4.89 17.03 15.50
N PRO A 171 -6.17 17.44 15.55
CA PRO A 171 -7.17 17.04 14.58
C PRO A 171 -6.73 17.34 13.13
N LEU A 172 -7.06 16.46 12.19
CA LEU A 172 -6.56 16.55 10.82
C LEU A 172 -6.96 17.85 10.11
N ASP A 173 -8.20 18.29 10.27
CA ASP A 173 -8.74 19.53 9.71
C ASP A 173 -8.00 20.77 10.27
N VAL A 174 -7.73 20.76 11.58
CA VAL A 174 -6.96 21.80 12.26
C VAL A 174 -5.51 21.80 11.78
N LEU A 175 -4.87 20.64 11.69
CA LEU A 175 -3.48 20.52 11.22
C LEU A 175 -3.36 20.98 9.76
N THR A 176 -4.29 20.56 8.91
CA THR A 176 -4.39 20.98 7.50
C THR A 176 -4.50 22.50 7.39
N THR A 177 -5.36 23.12 8.20
CA THR A 177 -5.52 24.58 8.23
C THR A 177 -4.24 25.26 8.74
N ALA A 178 -3.59 24.70 9.76
CA ALA A 178 -2.39 25.28 10.37
C ALA A 178 -1.18 25.26 9.42
N VAL A 179 -1.01 24.20 8.62
CA VAL A 179 0.11 24.12 7.66
C VAL A 179 -0.22 24.79 6.33
N GLY A 180 -1.49 24.82 5.90
CA GLY A 180 -1.92 25.44 4.64
C GLY A 180 -1.05 25.04 3.44
N ASP A 181 -0.81 25.99 2.53
CA ASP A 181 0.04 25.81 1.34
C ASP A 181 1.54 26.06 1.62
N THR A 182 2.03 25.75 2.83
CA THR A 182 3.44 25.92 3.19
C THR A 182 4.28 24.69 2.85
N ASP A 183 5.60 24.80 3.01
CA ASP A 183 6.52 23.67 2.88
C ASP A 183 6.26 22.55 3.93
N TYR A 184 5.45 22.82 4.95
CA TYR A 184 5.06 21.85 5.98
C TYR A 184 3.76 21.09 5.67
N GLN A 185 3.16 21.26 4.49
CA GLN A 185 1.94 20.53 4.10
C GLN A 185 2.07 19.00 4.23
N GLY A 186 3.29 18.46 4.11
CA GLY A 186 3.60 17.06 4.32
C GLY A 186 3.19 16.54 5.71
N ALA A 187 3.09 17.42 6.72
CA ALA A 187 2.65 17.03 8.06
C ALA A 187 1.15 16.69 8.11
N ALA A 188 0.32 17.51 7.46
CA ALA A 188 -1.10 17.21 7.34
C ALA A 188 -1.35 15.97 6.47
N GLN A 189 -0.58 15.80 5.39
CA GLN A 189 -0.66 14.63 4.53
C GLN A 189 -0.24 13.34 5.25
N ALA A 190 0.81 13.39 6.07
CA ALA A 190 1.22 12.26 6.90
C ALA A 190 0.15 11.92 7.94
N ALA A 191 -0.47 12.93 8.56
CA ALA A 191 -1.57 12.72 9.50
C ALA A 191 -2.82 12.13 8.82
N ALA A 192 -3.14 12.57 7.60
CA ALA A 192 -4.22 11.96 6.81
C ALA A 192 -3.91 10.49 6.50
N TRP A 193 -2.68 10.19 6.10
CA TRP A 193 -2.25 8.83 5.77
C TRP A 193 -2.29 7.87 6.96
N VAL A 194 -1.75 8.28 8.12
CA VAL A 194 -1.79 7.48 9.36
C VAL A 194 -3.23 7.21 9.82
N ARG A 195 -4.17 8.08 9.47
CA ARG A 195 -5.60 7.95 9.82
C ARG A 195 -6.45 7.32 8.71
N ALA A 196 -5.85 6.91 7.60
CA ALA A 196 -6.58 6.43 6.42
C ALA A 196 -7.67 7.43 5.93
N GLU A 197 -7.37 8.73 5.98
CA GLU A 197 -8.25 9.83 5.58
C GLU A 197 -7.66 10.66 4.42
N THR A 198 -6.86 10.06 3.54
CA THR A 198 -6.26 10.77 2.39
C THR A 198 -7.23 10.95 1.23
N GLY A 199 -8.32 10.18 1.20
CA GLY A 199 -9.22 10.06 0.06
C GLY A 199 -8.59 9.28 -1.10
N ASN A 200 -7.53 8.51 -0.84
CA ASN A 200 -6.80 7.74 -1.83
C ASN A 200 -6.77 6.27 -1.44
N PHE A 201 -7.34 5.44 -2.32
CA PHE A 201 -7.44 4.00 -2.14
C PHE A 201 -6.12 3.31 -1.75
N PHE A 202 -4.99 3.70 -2.35
CA PHE A 202 -3.70 3.06 -2.04
C PHE A 202 -3.17 3.41 -0.65
N LEU A 203 -3.52 4.57 -0.11
CA LEU A 203 -3.02 5.07 1.17
C LEU A 203 -3.98 4.80 2.33
N ASP A 204 -5.26 4.65 2.03
CA ASP A 204 -6.31 4.49 3.04
C ASP A 204 -6.64 3.01 3.32
N HIS A 205 -6.08 2.07 2.56
CA HIS A 205 -6.31 0.63 2.75
C HIS A 205 -5.03 -0.14 3.05
N CYS A 206 -5.18 -1.23 3.80
CA CYS A 206 -4.13 -2.20 4.09
C CYS A 206 -4.64 -3.65 3.97
N TYR A 207 -3.75 -4.64 4.00
CA TYR A 207 -4.14 -6.06 3.87
C TYR A 207 -4.75 -6.66 5.15
N GLU A 208 -4.73 -5.93 6.25
CA GLU A 208 -5.45 -6.30 7.48
C GLU A 208 -6.91 -5.85 7.45
N ASP A 209 -7.31 -5.02 6.47
CA ASP A 209 -8.69 -4.61 6.27
C ASP A 209 -9.51 -5.84 5.85
N GLY A 210 -10.24 -6.43 6.80
CA GLY A 210 -10.96 -7.68 6.59
C GLY A 210 -12.00 -7.68 5.46
N ASP A 211 -12.37 -6.50 4.94
CA ASP A 211 -13.35 -6.31 3.87
C ASP A 211 -12.73 -6.25 2.47
N TYR A 212 -11.41 -6.08 2.34
CA TYR A 212 -10.74 -5.97 1.04
C TYR A 212 -9.50 -6.85 0.97
N ASP A 213 -9.59 -7.96 0.22
CA ASP A 213 -8.49 -8.91 0.12
C ASP A 213 -7.34 -8.43 -0.78
N GLY A 214 -7.48 -7.32 -1.52
CA GLY A 214 -6.43 -6.83 -2.43
C GLY A 214 -6.42 -7.50 -3.80
N PHE A 215 -7.38 -8.39 -4.11
CA PHE A 215 -7.35 -9.23 -5.32
C PHE A 215 -8.71 -9.41 -5.99
N SER A 216 -9.72 -8.60 -5.68
CA SER A 216 -11.07 -8.77 -6.25
C SER A 216 -11.32 -7.96 -7.52
N ASP A 217 -10.49 -6.95 -7.80
CA ASP A 217 -10.70 -6.07 -8.95
C ASP A 217 -10.26 -6.70 -10.26
N PRO A 218 -11.09 -6.62 -11.32
CA PRO A 218 -10.81 -7.27 -12.58
C PRO A 218 -9.74 -6.53 -13.39
N TRP A 219 -9.07 -7.26 -14.29
CA TRP A 219 -8.07 -6.71 -15.21
C TRP A 219 -8.68 -5.91 -16.38
N GLU A 220 -9.60 -5.00 -16.10
CA GLU A 220 -10.26 -4.15 -17.10
C GLU A 220 -9.51 -2.85 -17.33
N GLU A 221 -9.55 -2.32 -18.55
CA GLU A 221 -8.84 -1.08 -18.91
C GLU A 221 -9.30 0.12 -18.08
N ALA A 222 -10.61 0.21 -17.79
CA ALA A 222 -11.17 1.29 -16.97
C ALA A 222 -10.63 1.23 -15.53
N VAL A 223 -10.63 0.05 -14.91
CA VAL A 223 -10.10 -0.18 -13.55
C VAL A 223 -8.62 0.15 -13.49
N ILE A 224 -7.83 -0.34 -14.46
CA ILE A 224 -6.39 -0.04 -14.53
C ILE A 224 -6.15 1.46 -14.69
N ALA A 225 -6.94 2.15 -15.53
CA ALA A 225 -6.79 3.59 -15.74
C ALA A 225 -7.12 4.40 -14.47
N GLU A 226 -8.22 4.06 -13.80
CA GLU A 226 -8.60 4.69 -12.53
C GLU A 226 -7.54 4.47 -11.45
N ALA A 227 -7.11 3.23 -11.25
CA ALA A 227 -6.05 2.90 -10.31
C ALA A 227 -4.70 3.55 -10.67
N THR A 228 -4.40 3.72 -11.96
CA THR A 228 -3.18 4.45 -12.38
C THR A 228 -3.24 5.91 -11.96
N GLU A 229 -4.40 6.58 -12.10
CA GLU A 229 -4.55 7.96 -11.66
C GLU A 229 -4.53 8.09 -10.14
N ALA A 230 -5.18 7.17 -9.42
CA ALA A 230 -5.13 7.10 -7.97
C ALA A 230 -3.70 6.86 -7.46
N TRP A 231 -2.94 5.97 -8.09
CA TRP A 231 -1.53 5.74 -7.74
C TRP A 231 -0.68 6.99 -7.94
N ARG A 232 -0.84 7.68 -9.07
CA ARG A 232 -0.12 8.95 -9.33
C ARG A 232 -0.46 10.03 -8.30
N ALA A 233 -1.70 10.05 -7.81
CA ALA A 233 -2.08 10.96 -6.73
C ALA A 233 -1.44 10.55 -5.40
N ALA A 234 -1.40 9.25 -5.08
CA ALA A 234 -0.73 8.72 -3.89
C ALA A 234 0.77 9.04 -3.91
N ASP A 235 1.44 8.81 -5.04
CA ASP A 235 2.87 9.07 -5.25
C ASP A 235 3.22 10.55 -4.99
N ARG A 236 2.42 11.49 -5.52
CA ARG A 236 2.62 12.93 -5.25
C ARG A 236 2.42 13.31 -3.79
N LEU A 237 1.46 12.68 -3.11
CA LEU A 237 1.22 12.91 -1.68
C LEU A 237 2.40 12.38 -0.87
N MET A 238 2.84 11.15 -1.15
CA MET A 238 3.96 10.50 -0.49
C MET A 238 5.27 11.22 -0.74
N ASP A 239 5.51 11.72 -1.94
CA ASP A 239 6.65 12.58 -2.26
C ASP A 239 6.72 13.82 -1.35
N SER A 240 5.57 14.41 -1.02
CA SER A 240 5.50 15.57 -0.14
C SER A 240 5.77 15.20 1.32
N VAL A 241 5.18 14.09 1.79
CA VAL A 241 5.45 13.53 3.12
C VAL A 241 6.93 13.19 3.28
N LEU A 242 7.51 12.47 2.31
CA LEU A 242 8.89 12.01 2.34
C LEU A 242 9.89 13.16 2.25
N ARG A 243 9.63 14.20 1.45
CA ARG A 243 10.46 15.41 1.45
C ARG A 243 10.49 16.09 2.83
N LEU A 244 9.36 16.15 3.52
CA LEU A 244 9.31 16.72 4.87
C LEU A 244 10.01 15.82 5.89
N ALA A 245 9.86 14.50 5.77
CA ALA A 245 10.57 13.54 6.61
C ALA A 245 12.11 13.62 6.40
N ASP A 246 12.56 13.68 5.15
CA ASP A 246 13.97 13.90 4.79
C ASP A 246 14.51 15.21 5.39
N TRP A 247 13.70 16.27 5.34
CA TRP A 247 14.02 17.52 6.01
C TRP A 247 14.11 17.29 7.52
N LEU A 248 13.13 16.70 8.19
CA LEU A 248 13.22 16.45 9.63
C LEU A 248 14.49 15.69 10.02
N GLU A 249 14.83 14.62 9.30
CA GLU A 249 15.97 13.74 9.63
C GLU A 249 17.35 14.40 9.50
N GLY A 250 17.46 15.52 8.79
CA GLY A 250 18.74 16.25 8.73
C GLY A 250 19.17 16.87 10.06
N ASP A 251 18.22 17.17 10.96
CA ASP A 251 18.46 17.59 12.36
C ASP A 251 17.14 17.46 13.13
N LEU A 252 16.76 16.22 13.45
CA LEU A 252 15.44 15.88 13.98
C LEU A 252 15.04 16.72 15.22
N PRO A 253 15.90 16.89 16.25
CA PRO A 253 15.56 17.73 17.40
C PRO A 253 15.20 19.17 17.02
N ALA A 254 16.04 19.82 16.21
CA ALA A 254 15.91 21.24 15.92
C ALA A 254 14.77 21.50 14.91
N ARG A 255 14.70 20.68 13.85
CA ARG A 255 13.70 20.83 12.78
C ARG A 255 12.30 20.45 13.24
N PHE A 256 12.19 19.46 14.12
CA PHE A 256 10.88 19.16 14.73
C PHE A 256 10.40 20.28 15.66
N ALA A 257 11.31 20.90 16.43
CA ALA A 257 10.97 22.07 17.22
C ALA A 257 10.54 23.26 16.35
N GLU A 258 11.23 23.49 15.22
CA GLU A 258 10.87 24.51 14.22
C GLU A 258 9.49 24.25 13.60
N LEU A 259 9.18 23.00 13.25
CA LEU A 259 7.86 22.60 12.77
C LEU A 259 6.75 22.90 13.80
N LEU A 260 7.00 22.63 15.08
CA LEU A 260 6.05 22.97 16.15
C LEU A 260 5.93 24.49 16.37
N ASP A 261 7.02 25.25 16.25
CA ASP A 261 6.98 26.72 16.29
C ASP A 261 6.12 27.28 15.16
N HIS A 262 6.05 26.60 14.02
CA HIS A 262 5.15 26.95 12.94
C HIS A 262 3.69 26.58 13.23
N ILE A 263 3.42 25.35 13.64
CA ILE A 263 2.04 24.83 13.76
C ILE A 263 1.32 25.42 14.97
N LEU A 264 1.95 25.40 16.15
CA LEU A 264 1.28 25.69 17.43
C LEU A 264 0.64 27.08 17.51
N PRO A 265 1.27 28.17 17.03
CA PRO A 265 0.63 29.51 17.06
C PRO A 265 -0.58 29.65 16.12
N ARG A 266 -0.83 28.69 15.23
CA ARG A 266 -1.93 28.69 14.26
C ARG A 266 -3.08 27.78 14.68
N LEU A 267 -2.91 27.03 15.77
CA LEU A 267 -3.98 26.22 16.33
C LEU A 267 -5.06 27.16 16.93
N PRO A 268 -6.34 26.80 16.83
CA PRO A 268 -7.39 27.52 17.54
C PRO A 268 -7.14 27.44 19.06
N GLU A 269 -7.56 28.47 19.80
CA GLU A 269 -7.55 28.38 21.25
C GLU A 269 -8.37 27.14 21.69
N PRO A 270 -7.89 26.38 22.68
CA PRO A 270 -8.65 25.22 23.16
C PRO A 270 -9.99 25.71 23.68
N THR A 271 -11.06 25.41 22.94
CA THR A 271 -12.43 25.57 23.43
C THR A 271 -12.52 24.72 24.69
N THR A 272 -12.83 25.36 25.81
CA THR A 272 -13.08 24.66 27.08
C THR A 272 -14.10 23.56 26.79
N PRO A 273 -13.83 22.28 27.13
CA PRO A 273 -14.77 21.21 26.84
C PRO A 273 -16.11 21.58 27.49
N GLN A 274 -17.14 21.77 26.67
CA GLN A 274 -18.49 21.59 27.20
C GLN A 274 -18.58 20.11 27.55
N GLU A 275 -19.00 19.81 28.79
CA GLU A 275 -19.28 18.44 29.24
C GLU A 275 -20.33 17.83 28.29
N GLU A 276 -19.88 17.21 27.21
CA GLU A 276 -20.75 16.41 26.36
C GLU A 276 -21.06 15.13 27.13
N ASN A 277 -22.29 15.09 27.65
CA ASN A 277 -22.90 13.90 28.23
C ASN A 277 -22.68 12.72 27.28
N HIS A 278 -21.83 11.80 27.69
CA HIS A 278 -21.68 10.46 27.11
C HIS A 278 -22.94 9.64 27.43
N ASP A 279 -24.06 9.99 26.81
CA ASP A 279 -25.23 9.13 26.71
C ASP A 279 -25.11 8.28 25.43
N ASP A 280 -24.47 7.13 25.60
CA ASP A 280 -24.97 5.82 25.17
C ASP A 280 -25.66 5.76 23.78
N GLN A 281 -24.90 5.84 22.68
CA GLN A 281 -25.31 5.34 21.35
C GLN A 281 -24.13 4.76 20.55
N CYS A 282 -23.45 3.74 21.07
CA CYS A 282 -22.70 2.81 20.21
C CYS A 282 -23.68 1.79 19.60
N ASN A 283 -24.41 2.20 18.57
CA ASN A 283 -25.10 1.29 17.65
C ASN A 283 -25.42 2.00 16.33
N GLY A 284 -24.48 1.92 15.39
CA GLY A 284 -24.68 2.26 13.97
C GLY A 284 -23.46 1.79 13.19
N HIS A 285 -23.36 0.52 12.79
CA HIS A 285 -23.74 0.14 11.43
C HIS A 285 -23.55 1.30 10.44
N HIS A 286 -22.35 1.39 9.87
CA HIS A 286 -22.14 2.10 8.62
C HIS A 286 -23.21 1.64 7.62
N PRO A 287 -23.99 2.56 7.02
CA PRO A 287 -24.88 2.18 5.94
C PRO A 287 -24.03 1.76 4.75
N LEU A 288 -24.16 0.49 4.39
CA LEU A 288 -23.78 -0.10 3.11
C LEU A 288 -24.08 0.90 1.97
N VAL A 289 -23.03 1.40 1.33
CA VAL A 289 -23.18 1.94 -0.02
C VAL A 289 -23.45 0.73 -0.91
N PRO A 290 -24.62 0.63 -1.59
CA PRO A 290 -24.86 -0.49 -2.47
C PRO A 290 -23.85 -0.41 -3.62
N ALA A 291 -23.09 -1.50 -3.79
CA ALA A 291 -22.32 -1.75 -4.99
C ALA A 291 -23.25 -1.57 -6.20
N GLY A 292 -23.07 -0.44 -6.87
CA GLY A 292 -23.72 -0.16 -8.13
C GLY A 292 -23.23 -1.19 -9.12
N THR A 293 -24.14 -2.05 -9.57
CA THR A 293 -23.93 -2.99 -10.66
C THR A 293 -23.50 -2.20 -11.90
N ARG A 294 -22.23 -2.32 -12.31
CA ARG A 294 -21.78 -2.23 -13.70
C ARG A 294 -20.56 -3.11 -13.91
#